data_AF-A0AA88J5D3-F1
#
_entry.id   AF-A0AA88J5D3-F1
#
_cell.length_a   1.000
_cell.length_b   1.000
_cell.length_c   1.000
_cell.angle_alpha   90.00
_cell.angle_beta   90.00
_cell.angle_gamma   90.00
#
_symmetry.space_group_name_H-M   'P 1'
#
loop_
_entity.id
_entity.type
_entity.pdbx_description
1 polymer ?
#
loop_
_entity_poly.entity_id
_entity_poly.type
_entity_poly.pdbx_seq_one_letter_code
_entity_poly.pdbx_strand_id
1 'polypeptide(L)'
;MAAAATRYILPLPLNASRNFSQTTSESEADPNRGDTNDDLQASLGDVKEIMFSEVAILKSVETRILSPQTTYEAYFVFKLAELKFGFKDMLIQMLVNYEGRESEEGIGVVLESRTSMDLLPQDRGDRWKEIEMGEFFNEHGEDGPVLCSLKEIVIEKYRTKSALIVEGIELRPKFGR
;
A
#
# COMPACT_ATOMS: atom_id res chain seq x y z
N MET A 1 20.53 -0.43 19.52
CA MET A 1 19.48 0.43 20.09
C MET A 1 18.24 0.27 19.21
N ALA A 2 17.10 -0.05 19.81
CA ALA A 2 15.85 -0.30 19.09
C ALA A 2 15.26 1.02 18.57
N ALA A 3 15.05 1.12 17.26
CA ALA A 3 14.28 2.22 16.67
C ALA A 3 12.79 1.91 16.89
N ALA A 4 12.15 2.68 17.76
CA ALA A 4 10.70 2.67 17.90
C ALA A 4 10.09 3.21 16.60
N ALA A 5 9.39 2.37 15.86
CA ALA A 5 8.58 2.80 14.74
C ALA A 5 7.37 3.58 15.28
N THR A 6 7.48 4.92 15.30
CA THR A 6 6.36 5.81 15.59
C THR A 6 5.31 5.63 14.49
N ARG A 7 4.21 4.94 14.83
CA ARG A 7 3.04 4.81 13.97
C ARG A 7 2.31 6.15 13.90
N TYR A 8 2.41 6.86 12.79
CA TYR A 8 1.49 7.95 12.49
C TYR A 8 0.23 7.39 11.83
N ILE A 9 -0.86 7.34 12.60
CA ILE A 9 -2.22 7.20 12.06
C ILE A 9 -2.69 8.62 11.80
N LEU A 10 -2.69 9.06 10.54
CA LEU A 10 -3.42 10.27 10.16
C LEU A 10 -4.92 9.97 10.22
N PRO A 11 -5.76 10.93 10.68
CA PRO A 11 -7.20 10.73 10.74
C PRO A 11 -7.78 10.56 9.33
N LEU A 12 -8.45 9.42 9.10
CA LEU A 12 -9.25 9.16 7.91
C LEU A 12 -10.45 10.15 7.86
N PRO A 13 -10.86 10.66 6.68
CA PRO A 13 -12.14 11.34 6.55
C PRO A 13 -13.31 10.34 6.70
N LEU A 14 -14.43 10.87 7.20
CA LEU A 14 -15.63 10.18 7.71
C LEU A 14 -16.16 9.00 6.87
N ASN A 15 -16.29 7.85 7.55
CA ASN A 15 -17.28 6.78 7.42
C ASN A 15 -17.96 6.51 6.06
N ALA A 16 -17.72 5.30 5.56
CA ALA A 16 -18.78 4.40 5.11
C ALA A 16 -18.36 2.94 5.39
N SER A 17 -18.61 2.43 6.60
CA SER A 17 -18.50 0.98 6.85
C SER A 17 -19.78 0.31 6.35
N ARG A 18 -19.66 -0.60 5.37
CA ARG A 18 -20.77 -1.44 4.92
C ARG A 18 -20.54 -2.85 5.48
N ASN A 19 -21.46 -3.33 6.31
CA ASN A 19 -21.40 -4.72 6.78
C ASN A 19 -21.81 -5.64 5.62
N PHE A 20 -20.95 -6.59 5.26
CA PHE A 20 -21.28 -7.66 4.32
C PHE A 20 -21.36 -8.99 5.06
N SER A 21 -22.54 -9.62 5.04
CA SER A 21 -22.72 -10.99 5.51
C SER A 21 -22.42 -11.95 4.35
N GLN A 22 -21.46 -12.86 4.50
CA GLN A 22 -21.29 -13.97 3.56
C GLN A 22 -22.35 -15.03 3.87
N THR A 23 -23.24 -15.33 2.92
CA THR A 23 -24.11 -16.51 2.97
C THR A 23 -23.41 -17.67 2.29
N THR A 24 -22.94 -18.63 3.07
CA THR A 24 -22.46 -19.93 2.57
C THR A 24 -23.65 -20.74 2.08
N SER A 25 -23.55 -21.29 0.87
CA SER A 25 -24.56 -22.16 0.26
C SER A 25 -24.67 -23.49 1.01
N GLU A 26 -25.87 -23.82 1.49
CA GLU A 26 -26.20 -25.11 2.12
C GLU A 26 -26.15 -26.26 1.10
N SER A 27 -25.38 -27.31 1.40
CA SER A 27 -25.63 -28.66 0.89
C SER A 27 -26.61 -29.36 1.82
N GLU A 28 -27.66 -29.97 1.26
CA GLU A 28 -28.76 -30.67 1.95
C GLU A 28 -28.31 -31.45 3.21
N ALA A 29 -28.86 -31.07 4.37
CA ALA A 29 -28.62 -31.72 5.66
C ALA A 29 -29.76 -32.67 6.05
N ASP A 30 -29.36 -33.86 6.50
CA ASP A 30 -30.18 -34.96 7.03
C ASP A 30 -31.05 -34.52 8.24
N PRO A 31 -32.38 -34.72 8.20
CA PRO A 31 -33.32 -34.16 9.18
C PRO A 31 -33.29 -34.80 10.58
N ASN A 32 -32.34 -35.70 10.90
CA ASN A 32 -32.35 -36.45 12.16
C ASN A 32 -31.10 -36.31 13.05
N ARG A 33 -30.29 -35.27 12.89
CA ARG A 33 -29.19 -34.97 13.81
C ARG A 33 -29.58 -33.89 14.82
N GLY A 34 -29.80 -34.33 16.05
CA GLY A 34 -30.14 -33.46 17.19
C GLY A 34 -29.08 -32.38 17.47
N ASP A 35 -29.61 -31.22 17.84
CA ASP A 35 -29.00 -30.04 18.46
C ASP A 35 -27.48 -30.04 18.68
N THR A 36 -26.80 -29.19 17.91
CA THR A 36 -25.85 -28.17 18.43
C THR A 36 -25.70 -27.07 17.38
N ASN A 37 -26.69 -26.19 17.24
CA ASN A 37 -26.57 -24.99 16.39
C ASN A 37 -26.16 -23.73 17.17
N ASP A 38 -26.10 -23.82 18.50
CA ASP A 38 -25.78 -22.68 19.37
C ASP A 38 -24.27 -22.38 19.47
N ASP A 39 -23.40 -23.33 19.11
CA ASP A 39 -21.94 -23.15 19.17
C ASP A 39 -21.31 -22.62 17.87
N LEU A 40 -22.05 -22.62 16.76
CA LEU A 40 -21.55 -22.10 15.46
C LEU A 40 -21.68 -20.57 15.33
N GLN A 41 -22.32 -19.92 16.29
CA GLN A 41 -22.36 -18.45 16.40
C GLN A 41 -21.25 -17.87 17.29
N ALA A 42 -20.19 -18.64 17.56
CA ALA A 42 -18.99 -18.12 18.20
C ALA A 42 -18.23 -17.19 17.22
N SER A 43 -18.66 -15.93 17.18
CA SER A 43 -17.85 -14.77 16.79
C SER A 43 -17.18 -14.85 15.42
N LEU A 44 -17.95 -14.75 14.33
CA LEU A 44 -17.47 -13.95 13.21
C LEU A 44 -17.48 -12.49 13.68
N GLY A 45 -16.36 -12.03 14.25
CA GLY A 45 -16.21 -10.61 14.57
C GLY A 45 -16.51 -9.79 13.32
N ASP A 46 -17.25 -8.70 13.44
CA ASP A 46 -17.61 -7.80 12.34
C ASP A 46 -16.36 -7.47 11.51
N VAL A 47 -16.15 -8.17 10.39
CA VAL A 47 -15.04 -7.88 9.48
C VAL A 47 -15.45 -6.64 8.70
N LYS A 48 -15.02 -5.47 9.18
CA LYS A 48 -15.25 -4.20 8.51
C LYS A 48 -14.20 -4.01 7.41
N GLU A 49 -14.65 -4.05 6.16
CA GLU A 49 -13.85 -3.58 5.05
C GLU A 49 -13.68 -2.06 5.15
N ILE A 50 -12.44 -1.59 5.00
CA ILE A 50 -12.13 -0.16 4.99
C ILE A 50 -12.15 0.33 3.55
N MET A 51 -13.02 1.30 3.31
CA MET A 51 -13.17 2.00 2.04
C MET A 51 -12.55 3.40 2.13
N PHE A 52 -11.89 3.85 1.08
CA PHE A 52 -11.26 5.17 0.99
C PHE A 52 -11.47 5.80 -0.38
N SER A 53 -11.56 7.13 -0.43
CA SER A 53 -11.70 7.90 -1.67
C SER A 53 -10.35 8.29 -2.28
N GLU A 54 -9.32 8.41 -1.45
CA GLU A 54 -8.00 8.93 -1.83
C GLU A 54 -6.89 8.03 -1.29
N VAL A 55 -5.77 7.94 -2.01
CA VAL A 55 -4.55 7.27 -1.55
C VAL A 55 -3.40 8.27 -1.54
N ALA A 56 -2.81 8.45 -0.35
CA ALA A 56 -1.57 9.19 -0.15
C ALA A 56 -0.71 8.45 0.88
N ILE A 57 0.55 8.20 0.53
CA ILE A 57 1.54 7.51 1.35
C ILE A 57 2.81 8.34 1.35
N LEU A 58 3.36 8.60 2.53
CA LEU A 58 4.55 9.41 2.72
C LEU A 58 5.53 8.65 3.61
N LYS A 59 6.81 8.68 3.26
CA LYS A 59 7.90 8.22 4.11
C LYS A 59 9.01 9.25 4.09
N SER A 60 9.38 9.75 5.27
CA SER A 60 10.57 10.57 5.48
C SER A 60 11.66 9.71 6.10
N VAL A 61 12.88 9.78 5.56
CA VAL A 61 14.04 9.02 6.04
C VAL A 61 15.23 9.94 6.17
N GLU A 62 15.76 10.06 7.39
CA GLU A 62 17.03 10.74 7.65
C GLU A 62 18.18 10.06 6.92
N THR A 63 18.90 10.75 6.05
CA THR A 63 20.01 10.13 5.30
C THR A 63 21.20 9.75 6.17
N ARG A 64 21.38 10.39 7.34
CA ARG A 64 22.41 10.03 8.32
C ARG A 64 22.32 8.60 8.86
N ILE A 65 21.14 7.97 8.77
CA ILE A 65 20.96 6.57 9.22
C ILE A 65 21.22 5.56 8.10
N LEU A 66 21.41 6.03 6.88
CA LEU A 66 21.76 5.24 5.71
C LEU A 66 23.28 5.18 5.55
N SER A 67 23.77 4.16 4.87
CA SER A 67 25.19 4.05 4.55
C SER A 67 25.59 5.17 3.59
N PRO A 68 26.71 5.88 3.85
CA PRO A 68 27.23 6.88 2.94
C PRO A 68 27.76 6.22 1.65
N GLN A 69 28.03 7.04 0.63
CA GLN A 69 28.51 6.63 -0.69
C GLN A 69 27.70 5.49 -1.31
N THR A 70 26.38 5.51 -1.10
CA THR A 70 25.49 4.43 -1.51
C THR A 70 24.30 5.00 -2.29
N THR A 71 24.05 4.46 -3.48
CA THR A 71 22.79 4.69 -4.18
C THR A 71 21.72 3.81 -3.58
N TYR A 72 20.57 4.38 -3.25
CA TYR A 72 19.40 3.67 -2.76
C TYR A 72 18.29 3.73 -3.79
N GLU A 73 17.68 2.58 -4.07
CA GLU A 73 16.43 2.47 -4.81
C GLU A 73 15.26 2.39 -3.81
N ALA A 74 14.20 3.15 -4.08
CA ALA A 74 12.99 3.16 -3.27
C ALA A 74 11.90 2.33 -3.94
N TYR A 75 11.26 1.44 -3.18
CA TYR A 75 10.20 0.57 -3.66
C TYR A 75 8.93 0.75 -2.84
N PHE A 76 7.79 0.94 -3.51
CA PHE A 76 6.49 0.85 -2.87
C PHE A 76 6.02 -0.61 -2.86
N VAL A 77 5.73 -1.15 -1.67
CA VAL A 77 5.38 -2.56 -1.48
C VAL A 77 3.96 -2.71 -0.94
N PHE A 78 3.14 -3.47 -1.67
CA PHE A 78 1.71 -3.60 -1.40
C PHE A 78 1.09 -4.90 -1.91
N LYS A 79 -0.14 -5.16 -1.49
CA LYS A 79 -1.02 -6.23 -1.95
C LYS A 79 -2.37 -5.64 -2.33
N LEU A 80 -3.01 -6.26 -3.30
CA LEU A 80 -4.42 -6.06 -3.57
C LEU A 80 -5.14 -7.38 -3.30
N ALA A 81 -6.15 -7.37 -2.43
CA ALA A 81 -6.92 -8.59 -2.16
C ALA A 81 -7.79 -8.99 -3.36
N GLU A 82 -8.32 -10.21 -3.35
CA GLU A 82 -9.10 -10.77 -4.45
C GLU A 82 -10.33 -9.92 -4.81
N LEU A 83 -11.03 -9.40 -3.80
CA LEU A 83 -12.22 -8.56 -3.95
C LEU A 83 -11.90 -7.05 -3.93
N LYS A 84 -10.80 -6.66 -4.58
CA LYS A 84 -10.40 -5.25 -4.70
C LYS A 84 -11.35 -4.42 -5.57
N PHE A 85 -11.54 -3.16 -5.21
CA PHE A 85 -12.33 -2.19 -5.96
C PHE A 85 -11.59 -0.87 -6.15
N GLY A 86 -11.89 -0.16 -7.24
CA GLY A 86 -11.47 1.23 -7.43
C GLY A 86 -10.03 1.46 -7.89
N PHE A 87 -9.23 0.43 -8.18
CA PHE A 87 -7.82 0.56 -8.59
C PHE A 87 -7.56 0.53 -10.10
N LYS A 88 -8.51 0.04 -10.89
CA LYS A 88 -8.37 -0.10 -12.35
C LYS A 88 -8.11 1.24 -13.04
N ASP A 89 -6.99 1.39 -13.75
CA ASP A 89 -6.62 2.64 -14.45
C ASP A 89 -6.41 3.83 -13.47
N MET A 90 -6.16 3.56 -12.19
CA MET A 90 -5.83 4.59 -11.20
C MET A 90 -4.41 5.10 -11.40
N LEU A 91 -4.26 6.39 -11.69
CA LEU A 91 -2.97 7.06 -11.82
C LEU A 91 -2.45 7.55 -10.46
N ILE A 92 -1.27 7.09 -10.10
CA ILE A 92 -0.51 7.53 -8.93
C ILE A 92 0.79 8.18 -9.38
N GLN A 93 1.11 9.30 -8.77
CA GLN A 93 2.43 9.92 -8.85
C GLN A 93 3.28 9.37 -7.72
N MET A 94 4.50 8.99 -8.04
CA MET A 94 5.52 8.61 -7.09
C MET A 94 6.67 9.62 -7.18
N LEU A 95 7.22 9.99 -6.04
CA LEU A 95 8.33 10.94 -5.95
C LEU A 95 9.34 10.46 -4.92
N VAL A 96 10.61 10.63 -5.22
CA VAL A 96 11.74 10.47 -4.29
C VAL A 96 12.57 11.74 -4.38
N ASN A 97 12.63 12.51 -3.30
CA ASN A 97 13.34 13.79 -3.31
C ASN A 97 13.92 14.13 -1.93
N TYR A 98 14.99 14.91 -1.91
CA TYR A 98 15.48 15.52 -0.68
C TYR A 98 14.53 16.61 -0.20
N GLU A 99 14.25 16.65 1.09
CA GLU A 99 13.43 17.71 1.69
C GLU A 99 14.05 19.08 1.44
N GLY A 100 13.23 20.03 0.96
CA GLY A 100 13.69 21.40 0.67
C GLY A 100 14.45 21.60 -0.65
N ARG A 101 14.64 20.55 -1.47
CA ARG A 101 15.16 20.69 -2.84
C ARG A 101 14.01 20.76 -3.85
N GLU A 102 14.23 21.49 -4.95
CA GLU A 102 13.29 21.51 -6.09
C GLU A 102 13.09 20.06 -6.57
N SER A 103 11.82 19.70 -6.76
CA SER A 103 11.44 18.33 -7.09
C SER A 103 11.76 18.02 -8.55
N GLU A 104 12.39 16.88 -8.80
CA GLU A 104 12.36 16.27 -10.13
C GLU A 104 10.91 15.85 -10.47
N GLU A 105 10.57 15.80 -11.77
CA GLU A 105 9.24 15.35 -12.19
C GLU A 105 8.98 13.91 -11.72
N GLY A 106 7.99 13.74 -10.85
CA GLY A 106 7.66 12.42 -10.30
C GLY A 106 7.17 11.43 -11.36
N ILE A 107 7.37 10.14 -11.10
CA ILE A 107 6.99 9.06 -12.01
C ILE A 107 5.49 8.76 -11.86
N GLY A 108 4.75 8.79 -12.97
CA GLY A 108 3.34 8.40 -13.03
C GLY A 108 3.18 6.90 -13.30
N VAL A 109 2.44 6.19 -12.45
CA VAL A 109 2.21 4.75 -12.56
C VAL A 109 0.72 4.41 -12.42
N VAL A 110 0.31 3.29 -13.02
CA VAL A 110 -1.03 2.71 -12.83
C VAL A 110 -0.92 1.46 -11.95
N LEU A 111 -1.65 1.43 -10.82
CA LEU A 111 -1.64 0.28 -9.88
C LEU A 111 -2.26 -0.99 -10.45
N GLU A 112 -3.27 -0.85 -11.32
CA GLU A 112 -3.94 -1.96 -11.99
C GLU A 112 -4.27 -1.55 -13.43
N SER A 113 -3.44 -1.97 -14.39
CA SER A 113 -3.64 -1.70 -15.81
C SER A 113 -3.96 -3.00 -16.55
N ARG A 114 -4.88 -2.95 -17.52
CA ARG A 114 -5.14 -4.05 -18.46
C ARG A 114 -4.36 -3.92 -19.78
N THR A 115 -3.69 -2.78 -20.02
CA THR A 115 -3.27 -2.39 -21.38
C THR A 115 -1.95 -1.60 -21.48
N SER A 116 -1.30 -1.18 -20.38
CA SER A 116 -0.03 -0.40 -20.44
C SER A 116 1.17 -1.23 -19.97
N MET A 117 2.22 -1.29 -20.79
CA MET A 117 3.39 -2.16 -20.55
C MET A 117 4.49 -1.55 -19.68
N ASP A 118 4.51 -0.23 -19.43
CA ASP A 118 5.81 0.39 -19.13
C ASP A 118 6.18 0.49 -17.64
N LEU A 119 5.23 0.44 -16.70
CA LEU A 119 5.53 0.41 -15.26
C LEU A 119 4.41 -0.32 -14.50
N LEU A 120 4.45 -1.66 -14.50
CA LEU A 120 3.50 -2.48 -13.75
C LEU A 120 4.10 -2.92 -12.41
N PRO A 121 3.27 -3.07 -11.37
CA PRO A 121 3.71 -3.71 -10.14
C PRO A 121 4.26 -5.11 -10.40
N GLN A 122 5.50 -5.34 -9.99
CA GLN A 122 6.18 -6.61 -10.11
C GLN A 122 5.82 -7.52 -8.93
N ASP A 123 5.58 -8.80 -9.20
CA ASP A 123 5.43 -9.80 -8.14
C ASP A 123 6.79 -10.19 -7.53
N ARG A 124 6.88 -10.16 -6.20
CA ARG A 124 8.07 -10.56 -5.42
C ARG A 124 8.16 -12.08 -5.19
N GLY A 125 7.10 -12.82 -5.50
CA GLY A 125 7.00 -14.27 -5.26
C GLY A 125 6.47 -14.68 -3.88
N ASP A 126 6.37 -13.76 -2.93
CA ASP A 126 5.83 -13.94 -1.57
C ASP A 126 4.38 -13.42 -1.42
N ARG A 127 3.71 -13.25 -2.57
CA ARG A 127 2.40 -12.62 -2.76
C ARG A 127 2.39 -11.10 -2.58
N TRP A 128 3.51 -10.44 -2.32
CA TRP A 128 3.60 -8.98 -2.39
C TRP A 128 3.94 -8.51 -3.80
N LYS A 129 3.45 -7.31 -4.12
CA LYS A 129 3.79 -6.55 -5.31
C LYS A 129 4.68 -5.38 -4.95
N GLU A 130 5.58 -5.02 -5.84
CA GLU A 130 6.45 -3.86 -5.69
C GLU A 130 6.52 -3.03 -6.96
N ILE A 131 6.75 -1.72 -6.78
CA ILE A 131 6.99 -0.76 -7.86
C ILE A 131 8.19 0.08 -7.45
N GLU A 132 9.16 0.22 -8.34
CA GLU A 132 10.27 1.16 -8.16
C GLU A 132 9.75 2.61 -8.26
N MET A 133 10.02 3.40 -7.23
CA MET A 133 9.63 4.81 -7.14
C MET A 133 10.69 5.74 -7.71
N GLY A 134 11.94 5.27 -7.79
CA GLY A 134 13.12 6.03 -8.17
C GLY A 134 14.32 5.70 -7.27
N GLU A 135 15.44 6.36 -7.54
CA GLU A 135 16.67 6.20 -6.78
C GLU A 135 17.23 7.56 -6.31
N PHE A 136 18.06 7.53 -5.26
CA PHE A 136 18.82 8.68 -4.81
C PHE A 136 20.20 8.25 -4.32
N PHE A 137 21.19 9.12 -4.47
CA PHE A 137 22.54 8.88 -3.95
C PHE A 137 22.72 9.54 -2.60
N ASN A 138 23.10 8.75 -1.58
CA ASN A 138 23.50 9.26 -0.27
C ASN A 138 25.02 9.40 -0.22
N GLU A 139 25.55 10.62 -0.29
CA GLU A 139 26.99 10.84 -0.29
C GLU A 139 27.57 10.73 1.12
N HIS A 140 27.07 11.54 2.06
CA HIS A 140 27.61 11.65 3.42
C HIS A 140 26.54 11.59 4.53
N GLY A 141 25.25 11.51 4.17
CA GLY A 141 24.15 11.56 5.15
C GLY A 141 23.86 12.97 5.69
N GLU A 142 24.37 14.01 5.02
CA GLU A 142 24.25 15.42 5.45
C GLU A 142 23.20 16.20 4.63
N ASP A 143 22.66 15.58 3.59
CA ASP A 143 21.73 16.21 2.63
C ASP A 143 20.31 16.44 3.19
N GLY A 144 20.10 16.16 4.48
CA GLY A 144 18.79 16.18 5.12
C GLY A 144 17.98 14.91 4.84
N PRO A 145 16.70 14.85 5.24
CA PRO A 145 15.88 13.68 5.00
C PRO A 145 15.45 13.55 3.53
N VAL A 146 15.33 12.31 3.08
CA VAL A 146 14.68 11.97 1.81
C VAL A 146 13.20 11.71 2.05
N LEU A 147 12.38 12.34 1.24
CA LEU A 147 10.94 12.15 1.18
C LEU A 147 10.61 11.22 0.00
N CYS A 148 9.94 10.11 0.32
CA CYS A 148 9.30 9.26 -0.65
C CYS A 148 7.79 9.46 -0.54
N SER A 149 7.13 9.75 -1.65
CA SER A 149 5.67 9.93 -1.66
C SER A 149 5.00 9.18 -2.79
N LEU A 150 3.78 8.71 -2.53
CA LEU A 150 2.86 8.15 -3.50
C LEU A 150 1.52 8.84 -3.31
N LYS A 151 0.96 9.42 -4.37
CA LYS A 151 -0.31 10.15 -4.32
C LYS A 151 -1.14 9.91 -5.56
N GLU A 152 -2.44 9.72 -5.37
CA GLU A 152 -3.43 9.73 -6.46
C GLU A 152 -3.45 11.10 -7.17
N ILE A 153 -3.22 11.11 -8.49
CA ILE A 153 -3.18 12.36 -9.28
C ILE A 153 -4.59 12.82 -9.62
N VAL A 154 -5.44 11.89 -10.05
CA VAL A 154 -6.80 12.17 -10.49
C VAL A 154 -7.76 11.61 -9.45
N ILE A 155 -8.29 12.49 -8.60
CA ILE A 155 -9.26 12.11 -7.56
C ILE A 155 -10.67 12.16 -8.16
N GLU A 156 -11.23 10.99 -8.44
CA GLU A 156 -12.62 10.84 -8.85
C GLU A 156 -13.54 10.82 -7.61
N LYS A 157 -14.39 11.84 -7.44
CA LYS A 157 -15.25 12.05 -6.25
C LYS A 157 -16.12 10.85 -5.82
N TYR A 158 -16.42 9.91 -6.71
CA TYR A 158 -17.30 8.77 -6.43
C TYR A 158 -16.58 7.43 -6.52
N ARG A 159 -15.27 7.45 -6.71
CA ARG A 159 -14.47 6.25 -6.90
C ARG A 159 -13.91 5.77 -5.57
N THR A 160 -14.72 4.96 -4.91
CA THR A 160 -14.32 4.28 -3.69
C THR A 160 -13.34 3.15 -3.99
N LYS A 161 -12.32 3.03 -3.15
CA LYS A 161 -11.27 2.03 -3.24
C LYS A 161 -11.28 1.18 -1.99
N SER A 162 -10.97 -0.10 -2.13
CA SER A 162 -10.90 -1.03 -1.00
C SER A 162 -9.92 -2.16 -1.26
N ALA A 163 -9.47 -2.78 -0.17
CA ALA A 163 -8.59 -3.94 -0.20
C ALA A 163 -7.16 -3.69 -0.74
N LEU A 164 -6.65 -2.45 -0.59
CA LEU A 164 -5.21 -2.17 -0.64
C LEU A 164 -4.58 -2.46 0.72
N ILE A 165 -3.56 -3.30 0.72
CA ILE A 165 -2.77 -3.63 1.91
C ILE A 165 -1.35 -3.14 1.64
N VAL A 166 -0.81 -2.30 2.52
CA VAL A 166 0.50 -1.68 2.34
C VAL A 166 1.48 -2.26 3.34
N GLU A 167 2.63 -2.72 2.87
CA GLU A 167 3.78 -3.04 3.73
C GLU A 167 4.56 -1.77 4.04
N GLY A 168 4.79 -0.94 3.02
CA GLY A 168 5.38 0.38 3.17
C GLY A 168 6.22 0.76 1.96
N ILE A 169 7.18 1.66 2.21
CA ILE A 169 8.22 2.01 1.25
C ILE A 169 9.53 1.39 1.76
N GLU A 170 10.20 0.60 0.93
CA GLU A 170 11.49 -0.02 1.22
C GLU A 170 12.61 0.76 0.54
N LEU A 171 13.73 0.99 1.23
CA LEU A 171 14.93 1.57 0.65
C LEU A 171 15.98 0.46 0.56
N ARG A 172 16.47 0.17 -0.63
CA ARG A 172 17.43 -0.91 -0.88
C ARG A 172 18.72 -0.32 -1.43
N PRO A 173 19.89 -0.64 -0.85
CA PRO A 173 21.16 -0.21 -1.41
C PRO A 173 21.38 -0.92 -2.75
N LYS A 174 21.65 -0.15 -3.79
CA LYS A 174 22.05 -0.65 -5.10
C LYS A 174 23.52 -1.00 -5.02
N PHE A 175 23.84 -2.29 -5.00
CA PHE A 175 25.22 -2.74 -5.07
C PHE A 175 25.79 -2.34 -6.44
N GLY A 176 26.75 -1.41 -6.43
CA GLY A 176 27.33 -0.84 -7.65
C GLY A 176 28.02 -1.89 -8.53
N ARG A 177 27.94 -1.67 -9.85
CA ARG A 177 28.85 -2.23 -10.87
C ARG A 177 30.22 -1.56 -10.79
#